data_AF-A0A9P8JH70-F1
#
_entry.id   AF-A0A9P8JH70-F1
#
_cell.length_a   1.000
_cell.length_b   1.000
_cell.length_c   1.000
_cell.angle_alpha   90.00
_cell.angle_beta   90.00
_cell.angle_gamma   90.00
#
_symmetry.space_group_name_H-M   'P 1'
#
loop_
_entity.id
_entity.type
_entity.pdbx_description
1 polymer ?
#
loop_
_entity_poly.entity_id
_entity_poly.type
_entity_poly.pdbx_seq_one_letter_code
_entity_poly.pdbx_strand_id
1 'polypeptide(L)'
;MGGMYRKRYFRDATFDALRVIEPVVQKHNLTLIETALRWMVHHSGLNIKDGGNDGIIIGVSSLQQLEGNLKDVEKGPLPEEVVKVLDEAWLITCPTTPNYWHLDLKYTYDTYESLFGSKA
;
A
#
# COMPACT_ATOMS: atom_id res chain seq x y z
N MET A 1 4.24 -14.79 13.51
CA MET A 1 4.11 -13.77 12.44
C MET A 1 3.60 -14.32 11.10
N GLY A 2 4.16 -15.40 10.53
CA GLY A 2 3.83 -15.82 9.14
C GLY A 2 2.35 -16.12 8.82
N GLY A 3 1.56 -16.61 9.80
CA GLY A 3 0.11 -16.85 9.58
C GLY A 3 -0.69 -15.57 9.30
N MET A 4 -0.37 -14.48 9.99
CA MET A 4 -1.04 -13.18 9.83
C MET A 4 -0.74 -12.56 8.46
N TYR A 5 0.53 -12.58 8.02
CA TYR A 5 0.93 -12.08 6.70
C TYR A 5 0.28 -12.86 5.57
N ARG A 6 0.21 -14.19 5.69
CA ARG A 6 -0.48 -15.04 4.69
C ARG A 6 -1.96 -14.70 4.61
N LYS A 7 -2.66 -14.59 5.73
CA LYS A 7 -4.09 -14.19 5.75
C LYS A 7 -4.31 -12.80 5.12
N ARG A 8 -3.34 -11.90 5.24
CA ARG A 8 -3.43 -10.54 4.72
C ARG A 8 -3.18 -10.47 3.21
N TYR A 9 -2.08 -11.02 2.73
CA TYR A 9 -1.59 -10.79 1.37
C TYR A 9 -1.67 -12.02 0.45
N PHE A 10 -1.68 -13.24 0.99
CA PHE A 10 -1.66 -14.48 0.21
C PHE A 10 -3.09 -14.85 -0.21
N ARG A 11 -3.60 -14.15 -1.23
CA ARG A 11 -4.96 -14.30 -1.78
C ARG A 11 -4.85 -14.45 -3.30
N ASP A 12 -5.78 -15.18 -3.91
CA ASP A 12 -5.81 -15.39 -5.36
C ASP A 12 -5.82 -14.07 -6.13
N ALA A 13 -6.64 -13.11 -5.67
CA ALA A 13 -6.69 -11.77 -6.24
C ALA A 13 -5.32 -11.04 -6.25
N THR A 14 -4.48 -11.25 -5.23
CA THR A 14 -3.12 -10.68 -5.19
C THR A 14 -2.27 -11.28 -6.31
N PHE A 15 -2.36 -12.59 -6.54
CA PHE A 15 -1.62 -13.25 -7.61
C PHE A 15 -2.17 -12.90 -8.99
N ASP A 16 -3.49 -12.76 -9.13
CA ASP A 16 -4.13 -12.31 -10.37
C ASP A 16 -3.66 -10.89 -10.75
N ALA A 17 -3.58 -10.00 -9.76
CA ALA A 17 -3.02 -8.67 -9.93
C ALA A 17 -1.54 -8.68 -10.34
N LEU A 18 -0.73 -9.57 -9.74
CA LEU A 18 0.69 -9.70 -10.14
C LEU A 18 0.83 -10.14 -11.61
N ARG A 19 -0.04 -11.04 -12.10
CA ARG A 19 0.01 -11.50 -13.50
C ARG A 19 -0.23 -10.37 -14.51
N VAL A 20 -0.97 -9.33 -14.14
CA VAL A 20 -1.17 -8.16 -15.02
C VAL A 20 -0.06 -7.12 -14.86
N ILE A 21 0.48 -6.93 -13.65
CA ILE A 21 1.54 -5.94 -13.38
C ILE A 21 2.88 -6.37 -13.98
N GLU A 22 3.29 -7.63 -13.77
CA GLU A 22 4.64 -8.12 -14.09
C GLU A 22 5.07 -7.88 -15.54
N PRO A 23 4.26 -8.20 -16.58
CA PRO A 23 4.67 -8.00 -17.97
C PRO A 23 4.94 -6.53 -18.31
N VAL A 24 4.15 -5.61 -17.74
CA VAL A 24 4.29 -4.17 -17.98
C VAL A 24 5.51 -3.63 -17.26
N VAL A 25 5.71 -3.99 -16.00
CA VAL A 25 6.89 -3.60 -15.21
C VAL A 25 8.18 -4.08 -15.88
N GLN A 26 8.20 -5.34 -16.35
CA GLN A 26 9.35 -5.92 -17.06
C GLN A 26 9.63 -5.24 -18.41
N LYS A 27 8.59 -4.87 -19.17
CA LYS A 27 8.73 -4.10 -20.42
C LYS A 27 9.47 -2.77 -20.21
N HIS A 28 9.32 -2.17 -19.04
CA HIS A 28 10.01 -0.92 -18.65
C HIS A 28 11.36 -1.14 -17.95
N ASN A 29 11.86 -2.38 -17.89
CA ASN A 29 13.09 -2.78 -17.17
C ASN A 29 13.08 -2.40 -15.68
N LEU A 30 11.90 -2.41 -15.06
CA LEU A 30 11.74 -2.11 -13.64
C LEU A 30 11.62 -3.41 -12.84
N THR A 31 11.96 -3.35 -11.56
CA THR A 31 11.61 -4.41 -10.60
C THR A 31 10.28 -4.10 -9.92
N LEU A 32 9.58 -5.12 -9.41
CA LEU A 32 8.34 -4.90 -8.65
C LEU A 32 8.58 -4.09 -7.37
N ILE A 33 9.74 -4.29 -6.71
CA ILE A 33 10.11 -3.56 -5.49
C ILE A 33 10.36 -2.08 -5.80
N GLU A 34 11.17 -1.79 -6.83
CA GLU A 34 11.40 -0.43 -7.30
C GLU A 34 10.07 0.25 -7.67
N THR A 35 9.19 -0.48 -8.36
CA THR A 35 7.89 0.01 -8.78
C THR A 35 7.03 0.38 -7.56
N ALA A 36 6.93 -0.50 -6.57
CA ALA A 36 6.16 -0.23 -5.36
C ALA A 36 6.69 0.99 -4.59
N LEU A 37 8.02 1.10 -4.43
CA LEU A 37 8.65 2.21 -3.71
C LEU A 37 8.43 3.54 -4.42
N ARG A 38 8.65 3.59 -5.74
CA ARG A 38 8.42 4.80 -6.54
C ARG A 38 6.94 5.16 -6.59
N TRP A 39 6.03 4.18 -6.62
CA TRP A 39 4.60 4.45 -6.54
C TRP A 39 4.23 5.13 -5.21
N MET A 40 4.74 4.63 -4.08
CA MET A 40 4.49 5.22 -2.76
C MET A 40 4.94 6.68 -2.67
N VAL A 41 6.05 7.05 -3.31
CA VAL A 41 6.61 8.40 -3.23
C VAL A 41 5.92 9.40 -4.15
N HIS A 42 5.52 8.97 -5.36
CA HIS A 42 5.11 9.91 -6.42
C HIS A 42 3.65 9.80 -6.85
N HIS A 43 2.99 8.69 -6.55
CA HIS A 43 1.66 8.36 -7.09
C HIS A 43 0.65 7.97 -6.00
N SER A 44 1.07 7.90 -4.74
CA SER A 44 0.19 7.66 -3.60
C SER A 44 -0.47 8.95 -3.11
N GLY A 45 -1.38 8.82 -2.14
CA GLY A 45 -1.96 9.96 -1.43
C GLY A 45 -1.06 10.58 -0.36
N LEU A 46 0.20 10.14 -0.22
CA LEU A 46 1.12 10.65 0.80
C LEU A 46 1.71 12.01 0.37
N ASN A 47 1.75 12.95 1.30
CA ASN A 47 2.44 14.22 1.13
C ASN A 47 3.85 14.14 1.74
N ILE A 48 4.78 13.55 0.98
CA ILE A 48 6.18 13.35 1.40
C ILE A 48 7.08 14.52 0.94
N LYS A 49 6.66 15.25 -0.10
CA LYS A 49 7.41 16.34 -0.73
C LYS A 49 6.78 17.70 -0.40
N ASP A 50 7.41 18.78 -0.85
CA ASP A 50 6.83 20.13 -0.85
C ASP A 50 6.29 20.62 0.50
N GLY A 51 7.03 20.34 1.58
CA GLY A 51 6.65 20.75 2.95
C GLY A 51 5.67 19.82 3.65
N GLY A 52 5.36 18.66 3.04
CA GLY A 52 4.64 17.57 3.68
C GLY A 52 5.44 16.89 4.80
N ASN A 53 4.72 16.23 5.71
CA ASN A 53 5.27 15.55 6.89
C ASN A 53 5.00 14.04 6.89
N ASP A 54 4.51 13.48 5.78
CA ASP A 54 4.28 12.04 5.67
C ASP A 54 5.60 11.30 5.41
N GLY A 55 5.65 10.01 5.80
CA GLY A 55 6.84 9.19 5.65
C GLY A 55 6.52 7.74 5.31
N ILE A 56 7.51 7.04 4.75
CA ILE A 56 7.43 5.64 4.40
C ILE A 56 8.32 4.84 5.35
N ILE A 57 7.75 3.83 6.02
CA ILE A 57 8.51 2.90 6.84
C ILE A 57 9.01 1.75 5.96
N ILE A 58 10.32 1.62 5.82
CA ILE A 58 10.95 0.57 5.02
C ILE A 58 11.43 -0.55 5.94
N GLY A 59 10.83 -1.74 5.79
CA GLY A 59 11.33 -2.96 6.43
C GLY A 59 12.37 -3.66 5.56
N VAL A 60 13.52 -4.00 6.13
CA VAL A 60 14.62 -4.70 5.45
C VAL A 60 15.15 -5.84 6.31
N SER A 61 15.72 -6.86 5.66
CA SER A 61 16.40 -7.98 6.32
C SER A 61 17.92 -7.99 6.11
N SER A 62 18.43 -7.10 5.25
CA SER A 62 19.87 -6.93 5.01
C SER A 62 20.19 -5.48 4.65
N LEU A 63 21.45 -5.09 4.83
CA LEU A 63 21.94 -3.76 4.46
C LEU A 63 21.85 -3.52 2.96
N GLN A 64 22.12 -4.54 2.14
CA GLN A 64 22.08 -4.42 0.68
C GLN A 64 20.65 -4.13 0.17
N GLN A 65 19.62 -4.68 0.82
CA GLN A 65 18.22 -4.34 0.52
C GLN A 65 17.93 -2.88 0.87
N LEU A 66 18.45 -2.38 1.99
CA LEU A 66 18.27 -0.98 2.39
C LEU A 66 18.88 -0.04 1.36
N GLU A 67 20.13 -0.28 0.96
CA GLU A 67 20.81 0.54 -0.04
C GLU A 67 20.08 0.56 -1.38
N GLY A 68 19.56 -0.60 -1.82
CA GLY A 68 18.75 -0.69 -3.04
C GLY A 68 17.44 0.08 -2.92
N ASN A 69 16.69 -0.14 -1.83
CA ASN A 69 15.41 0.51 -1.60
C ASN A 69 15.53 2.03 -1.49
N LEU A 70 16.57 2.54 -0.82
CA LEU A 70 16.81 3.98 -0.72
C LEU A 70 17.11 4.60 -2.09
N LYS A 71 17.93 3.94 -2.91
CA LYS A 71 18.17 4.38 -4.29
C LYS A 71 16.89 4.41 -5.11
N ASP A 72 16.00 3.44 -4.94
CA ASP A 72 14.72 3.39 -5.66
C ASP A 72 13.75 4.48 -5.23
N VAL A 73 13.70 4.82 -3.94
CA VAL A 73 12.88 5.92 -3.40
C VAL A 73 13.28 7.29 -3.97
N GLU A 74 14.58 7.50 -4.22
CA GLU A 74 15.12 8.75 -4.77
C GLU A 74 14.86 8.91 -6.28
N LYS A 75 14.52 7.83 -7.00
CA LYS A 75 14.23 7.89 -8.43
C LYS A 75 12.96 8.70 -8.71
N GLY A 76 12.82 9.15 -9.96
CA GLY A 76 11.67 9.91 -10.42
C GLY A 76 10.35 9.12 -10.53
N PRO A 77 9.27 9.77 -10.99
CA PRO A 77 7.96 9.14 -11.15
C PRO A 77 8.01 7.95 -12.12
N LEU A 78 7.10 6.99 -11.93
CA LEU A 78 6.91 5.85 -12.83
C LEU A 78 6.35 6.28 -14.20
N PRO A 79 6.61 5.50 -15.28
CA PRO A 79 5.92 5.67 -16.55
C PRO A 79 4.41 5.53 -16.41
N GLU A 80 3.64 6.29 -17.20
CA GLU A 80 2.17 6.31 -17.14
C GLU A 80 1.54 4.92 -17.36
N GLU A 81 2.09 4.12 -18.28
CA GLU A 81 1.63 2.74 -18.54
C GLU A 81 1.73 1.86 -17.29
N VAL A 82 2.79 2.04 -16.48
CA VAL A 82 2.99 1.31 -15.23
C VAL A 82 1.99 1.77 -14.17
N VAL A 83 1.73 3.07 -14.07
CA VAL A 83 0.73 3.61 -13.12
C VAL A 83 -0.66 3.06 -13.45
N LYS A 84 -1.04 3.09 -14.74
CA LYS A 84 -2.35 2.61 -15.19
C LYS A 84 -2.57 1.13 -14.87
N VAL A 85 -1.58 0.26 -15.08
CA VAL A 85 -1.74 -1.17 -14.75
C VAL A 85 -1.82 -1.40 -13.23
N LEU A 86 -1.19 -0.55 -12.42
CA LEU A 86 -1.33 -0.62 -10.96
C LEU A 86 -2.74 -0.23 -10.51
N ASP A 87 -3.36 0.76 -11.15
CA ASP A 87 -4.75 1.13 -10.89
C ASP A 87 -5.72 0.00 -11.29
N GLU A 88 -5.49 -0.64 -12.43
CA GLU A 88 -6.26 -1.82 -12.86
C GLU A 88 -6.10 -2.99 -11.87
N ALA A 89 -4.87 -3.24 -11.40
CA ALA A 89 -4.57 -4.25 -10.39
C ALA A 89 -5.21 -3.95 -9.03
N TRP A 90 -5.35 -2.67 -8.68
CA TRP A 90 -6.08 -2.28 -7.48
C TRP A 90 -7.56 -2.68 -7.55
N LEU A 91 -8.21 -2.55 -8.71
CA LEU A 91 -9.62 -2.97 -8.88
C LEU A 91 -9.81 -4.49 -8.71
N ILE A 92 -8.79 -5.29 -8.99
CA ILE A 92 -8.79 -6.75 -8.74
C ILE A 92 -8.69 -7.04 -7.24
N THR A 93 -7.85 -6.29 -6.52
CA THR A 93 -7.50 -6.59 -5.12
C THR A 93 -8.41 -5.92 -4.10
N CYS A 94 -8.97 -4.75 -4.41
CA CYS A 94 -9.77 -3.97 -3.47
C CYS A 94 -10.98 -4.72 -2.88
N PRO A 95 -11.70 -5.63 -3.58
CA PRO A 95 -12.84 -6.34 -2.98
C PRO A 95 -12.42 -7.34 -1.90
N THR A 96 -11.16 -7.79 -1.97
CA THR A 96 -10.59 -8.76 -1.04
C THR A 96 -9.47 -8.16 -0.20
N THR A 97 -9.32 -6.84 -0.14
CA THR A 97 -8.31 -6.26 0.74
C THR A 97 -8.78 -6.32 2.20
N PRO A 98 -7.94 -6.71 3.17
CA PRO A 98 -8.32 -6.65 4.57
C PRO A 98 -8.31 -5.20 5.07
N ASN A 99 -9.20 -4.92 6.03
CA ASN A 99 -9.25 -3.62 6.70
C ASN A 99 -7.89 -3.26 7.34
N TYR A 100 -7.61 -1.96 7.39
CA TYR A 100 -6.39 -1.46 8.03
C TYR A 100 -6.45 -1.52 9.56
N TRP A 101 -7.65 -1.50 10.15
CA TRP A 101 -7.88 -1.74 11.58
C TRP A 101 -8.16 -3.22 11.86
N HIS A 102 -7.67 -3.71 13.00
CA HIS A 102 -7.74 -5.14 13.38
C HIS A 102 -8.68 -5.44 14.55
N LEU A 103 -9.16 -4.41 15.24
CA LEU A 103 -9.99 -4.55 16.45
C LEU A 103 -11.44 -4.22 16.17
N ASP A 104 -12.33 -4.85 16.94
CA ASP A 104 -13.74 -4.48 16.98
C ASP A 104 -13.89 -3.11 17.62
N LEU A 105 -14.67 -2.23 16.99
CA LEU A 105 -15.03 -0.94 17.55
C LEU A 105 -16.03 -1.16 18.69
N LYS A 106 -15.54 -1.28 19.92
CA LYS A 106 -16.36 -1.43 21.13
C LYS A 106 -16.33 -0.14 21.94
N TYR A 107 -17.42 0.60 21.93
CA TYR A 107 -17.59 1.77 22.79
C TYR A 107 -17.81 1.34 24.24
N THR A 108 -17.10 1.98 25.15
CA THR A 108 -17.24 1.77 26.61
C THR A 108 -18.26 2.73 27.24
N TYR A 109 -18.98 3.49 26.41
CA TYR A 109 -19.94 4.52 26.81
C TYR A 109 -21.13 4.54 25.84
N ASP A 110 -22.23 5.17 26.24
CA ASP A 110 -23.41 5.34 25.37
C ASP A 110 -23.13 6.39 24.27
N THR A 111 -22.91 5.90 23.06
CA THR A 111 -22.66 6.74 21.89
C THR A 111 -23.85 7.62 21.51
N TYR A 112 -25.08 7.16 21.76
CA TYR A 112 -26.27 7.93 21.44
C TYR A 112 -26.41 9.11 22.40
N GLU A 113 -26.26 8.87 23.71
CA GLU A 113 -26.25 9.92 24.71
C GLU A 113 -25.13 10.95 24.45
N SER A 114 -23.94 10.49 24.08
CA SER A 114 -22.80 11.37 23.81
C SER A 114 -22.99 12.28 22.59
N LEU A 115 -23.75 11.82 21.59
CA LEU A 115 -23.99 12.55 20.35
C LEU A 115 -25.28 13.39 20.40
N PHE A 116 -26.30 12.93 21.11
CA PHE A 116 -27.65 13.49 21.07
C PHE A 116 -28.17 13.97 22.43
N GLY A 117 -27.37 13.83 23.49
CA GLY A 117 -27.79 14.10 24.87
C GLY A 117 -28.67 12.99 25.45
N SER A 118 -28.84 13.00 26.76
CA SER A 118 -29.73 12.07 27.45
C SER A 118 -31.17 12.31 26.98
N LYS A 119 -31.91 11.24 26.67
CA LYS A 119 -33.36 11.37 26.44
C LYS A 119 -34.00 11.94 27.71
N ALA A 120 -34.65 13.10 27.57
CA ALA A 120 -35.41 13.74 28.64
C ALA A 120 -36.50 12.82 29.20
#